data_AF-A0A3Q1GWW9-F1
#
_entry.id   AF-A0A3Q1GWW9-F1
#
_cell.length_a   1.000
_cell.length_b   1.000
_cell.length_c   1.000
_cell.angle_alpha   90.00
_cell.angle_beta   90.00
_cell.angle_gamma   90.00
#
_symmetry.space_group_name_H-M   'P 1'
#
loop_
_entity.id
_entity.type
_entity.pdbx_description
1 polymer ?
#
loop_
_entity_poly.entity_id
_entity_poly.type
_entity_poly.pdbx_seq_one_letter_code
_entity_poly.pdbx_strand_id
1 'polypeptide(L)'
;HVSNLQLFKSISVAENQPVLVMPSIPQQIVQVKVVPCDDTASCPDGSTCCKTKEGKWACCPLPEAVCCADGSHCCPQNYKCNEQATSCVKGEVEIPWYTKLPALTSDQSDLSAVQCDGGTQCPEHTTCCKLATGEWGCCPDLEFAILY
;
A
#
# COMPACT_ATOMS: atom_id res chain seq x y z
N HIS A 1 37.89 -53.28 32.97
CA HIS A 1 37.59 -53.72 31.60
C HIS A 1 36.22 -53.17 31.20
N VAL A 2 36.21 -52.54 30.03
CA VAL A 2 35.17 -51.86 29.22
C VAL A 2 33.69 -52.21 29.49
N SER A 3 32.83 -51.18 29.53
CA SER A 3 31.51 -51.06 28.84
C SER A 3 30.89 -49.68 29.22
N ASN A 4 31.05 -48.62 28.42
CA ASN A 4 30.25 -48.24 27.25
C ASN A 4 28.79 -47.86 27.61
N LEU A 5 28.43 -46.57 27.55
CA LEU A 5 27.42 -46.04 26.63
C LEU A 5 27.28 -44.50 26.74
N GLN A 6 27.17 -43.89 25.57
CA GLN A 6 26.93 -42.47 25.27
C GLN A 6 25.62 -41.96 25.88
N LEU A 7 25.53 -40.66 26.21
CA LEU A 7 24.57 -39.77 25.50
C LEU A 7 24.82 -38.30 25.81
N PHE A 8 25.06 -37.55 24.75
CA PHE A 8 25.02 -36.10 24.67
C PHE A 8 23.67 -35.56 25.12
N LYS A 9 23.67 -34.57 26.02
CA LYS A 9 22.63 -33.55 26.06
C LYS A 9 23.28 -32.19 26.28
N SER A 10 23.52 -31.51 25.17
CA SER A 10 23.77 -30.07 25.12
C SER A 10 22.50 -29.38 25.66
N ILE A 11 22.54 -28.93 26.91
CA ILE A 11 21.51 -28.04 27.43
C ILE A 11 21.88 -26.65 26.91
N SER A 12 21.19 -26.23 25.85
CA SER A 12 21.19 -24.86 25.39
C SER A 12 20.59 -23.99 26.50
N VAL A 13 21.43 -23.32 27.28
CA VAL A 13 20.98 -22.23 28.14
C VAL A 13 20.51 -21.12 27.20
N ALA A 14 19.19 -20.98 27.08
CA ALA A 14 18.56 -19.92 26.32
C ALA A 14 18.92 -18.58 26.98
N GLU A 15 19.63 -17.74 26.25
CA GLU A 15 19.89 -16.37 26.65
C GLU A 15 18.55 -15.60 26.59
N ASN A 16 18.05 -15.24 27.77
CA ASN A 16 16.85 -14.44 27.97
C ASN A 16 17.11 -13.00 27.49
N GLN A 17 16.91 -12.75 26.19
CA GLN A 17 16.93 -11.40 25.66
C GLN A 17 15.58 -10.72 25.96
N PRO A 18 15.55 -9.54 26.60
CA PRO A 18 14.30 -8.82 26.83
C PRO A 18 13.73 -8.40 25.47
N VAL A 19 12.58 -8.97 25.12
CA VAL A 19 11.80 -8.52 23.97
C VAL A 19 11.37 -7.09 24.28
N LEU A 20 11.96 -6.12 23.58
CA LEU A 20 11.46 -4.75 23.56
C LEU A 20 10.10 -4.78 22.86
N VAL A 21 9.04 -5.00 23.63
CA VAL A 21 7.67 -4.79 23.17
C VAL A 21 7.58 -3.31 22.79
N MET A 22 7.64 -3.04 21.48
CA MET A 22 7.27 -1.72 20.98
C MET A 22 5.82 -1.48 21.40
N PRO A 23 5.49 -0.28 21.90
CA PRO A 23 4.09 0.03 22.18
C PRO A 23 3.34 -0.13 20.85
N SER A 24 2.42 -1.08 20.81
CA SER A 24 1.42 -1.16 19.75
C SER A 24 0.80 0.22 19.63
N ILE A 25 1.08 0.90 18.51
CA ILE A 25 0.42 2.15 18.18
C ILE A 25 -1.07 1.82 18.28
N PRO A 26 -1.85 2.48 19.17
CA PRO A 26 -3.29 2.27 19.18
C PRO A 26 -3.74 2.50 17.73
N GLN A 27 -4.49 1.57 17.17
CA GLN A 27 -5.15 1.75 15.88
C GLN A 27 -6.10 2.95 16.03
N GLN A 28 -5.56 4.16 16.03
CA GLN A 28 -6.29 5.36 15.70
C GLN A 28 -6.65 5.14 14.25
N ILE A 29 -7.88 4.68 14.08
CA ILE A 29 -8.59 4.73 12.81
C ILE A 29 -8.50 6.20 12.41
N VAL A 30 -7.47 6.56 11.64
CA VAL A 30 -7.43 7.85 10.96
C VAL A 30 -8.67 7.78 10.12
N GLN A 31 -9.70 8.49 10.55
CA GLN A 31 -10.92 8.67 9.78
C GLN A 31 -10.46 9.44 8.55
N VAL A 32 -9.97 8.71 7.54
CA VAL A 32 -9.67 9.27 6.23
C VAL A 32 -11.02 9.70 5.74
N LYS A 33 -11.31 10.99 5.93
CA LYS A 33 -12.50 11.60 5.37
C LYS A 33 -12.39 11.34 3.87
N VAL A 34 -13.44 10.77 3.29
CA VAL A 34 -13.48 10.45 1.86
C VAL A 34 -14.53 11.32 1.18
N VAL A 35 -14.23 11.73 -0.04
CA VAL A 35 -15.15 12.42 -0.93
C VAL A 35 -15.70 11.39 -1.92
N PRO A 36 -17.03 11.20 -1.99
CA PRO A 36 -17.63 10.27 -2.94
C PRO A 36 -17.45 10.81 -4.36
N CYS A 37 -16.94 9.98 -5.26
CA CYS A 37 -16.86 10.25 -6.69
C CYS A 37 -18.15 9.83 -7.39
N ASP A 38 -18.68 8.67 -7.00
CA ASP A 38 -20.00 8.15 -7.36
C ASP A 38 -20.53 7.20 -6.28
N ASP A 39 -21.54 6.39 -6.60
CA ASP A 39 -22.14 5.42 -5.67
C ASP A 39 -21.21 4.24 -5.31
N THR A 40 -20.17 4.00 -6.10
CA THR A 40 -19.28 2.84 -6.02
C THR A 40 -17.84 3.19 -5.69
N ALA A 41 -17.44 4.45 -5.84
CA ALA A 41 -16.06 4.93 -5.79
C ALA A 41 -15.93 6.22 -4.98
N SER A 42 -14.85 6.34 -4.22
CA SER A 42 -14.53 7.48 -3.38
C SER A 42 -13.03 7.77 -3.35
N CYS A 43 -12.66 9.01 -3.03
CA CYS A 43 -11.28 9.45 -2.91
C CYS A 43 -10.99 10.02 -1.52
N PRO A 44 -9.74 10.04 -1.05
CA PRO A 44 -9.37 10.74 0.18
C PRO A 44 -9.74 12.24 0.12
N ASP A 45 -10.05 12.83 1.26
CA ASP A 45 -10.30 14.28 1.39
C ASP A 45 -9.07 15.06 0.89
N GLY A 46 -9.33 16.16 0.18
CA GLY A 46 -8.28 16.91 -0.52
C GLY A 46 -7.83 16.31 -1.86
N SER A 47 -8.43 15.18 -2.29
CA SER A 47 -8.21 14.62 -3.63
C SER A 47 -9.36 14.98 -4.59
N THR A 48 -9.08 14.92 -5.89
CA THR A 48 -10.07 15.15 -6.95
C THR A 48 -10.40 13.85 -7.68
N CYS A 49 -11.68 13.56 -7.85
CA CYS A 49 -12.16 12.42 -8.61
C CYS A 49 -11.95 12.63 -10.11
N CYS A 50 -11.17 11.76 -10.74
CA CYS A 50 -10.91 11.78 -12.18
C CYS A 50 -11.21 10.41 -12.79
N LYS A 51 -11.72 10.41 -14.03
CA LYS A 51 -11.89 9.16 -14.77
C LYS A 51 -10.61 8.75 -15.49
N THR A 52 -10.42 7.44 -15.62
CA THR A 52 -9.42 6.83 -16.48
C THR A 52 -9.92 6.76 -17.92
N LYS A 53 -9.05 6.37 -18.87
CA LYS A 53 -9.45 6.16 -20.27
C LYS A 53 -10.52 5.09 -20.43
N GLU A 54 -10.52 4.10 -19.55
CA GLU A 54 -11.49 3.01 -19.49
C GLU A 54 -12.81 3.43 -18.81
N GLY A 55 -12.89 4.68 -18.33
CA GLY A 55 -14.08 5.21 -17.65
C GLY A 55 -14.19 4.87 -16.17
N LYS A 56 -13.17 4.21 -15.58
CA LYS A 56 -13.10 3.91 -14.15
C LYS A 56 -12.73 5.15 -13.34
N TRP A 57 -13.07 5.18 -12.06
CA TRP A 57 -12.66 6.26 -11.17
C TRP A 57 -11.26 6.06 -10.62
N ALA A 58 -10.55 7.18 -10.51
CA ALA A 58 -9.23 7.30 -9.92
C ALA A 58 -9.10 8.65 -9.20
N CYS A 59 -8.17 8.74 -8.26
CA CYS A 59 -8.00 9.89 -7.38
C CYS A 59 -6.76 10.68 -7.75
N CYS A 60 -6.93 11.97 -7.98
CA CYS A 60 -5.81 12.91 -8.06
C CYS A 60 -5.47 13.41 -6.67
N PRO A 61 -4.21 13.32 -6.22
CA PRO A 61 -3.79 13.73 -4.87
C PRO A 61 -3.74 15.25 -4.69
N LEU A 62 -4.42 15.99 -5.55
CA LEU A 62 -4.49 17.44 -5.56
C LEU A 62 -5.96 17.88 -5.45
N PRO A 63 -6.23 18.94 -4.69
CA PRO A 63 -7.55 19.54 -4.66
C PRO A 63 -7.81 20.30 -5.97
N GLU A 64 -9.06 20.26 -6.45
CA GLU A 64 -9.51 20.97 -7.65
C GLU A 64 -8.62 20.72 -8.88
N ALA A 65 -8.13 19.48 -9.01
CA ALA A 65 -7.22 19.09 -10.07
C ALA A 65 -7.90 19.07 -11.45
N VAL A 66 -7.13 19.36 -12.48
CA VAL A 66 -7.54 19.17 -13.87
C VAL A 66 -7.19 17.76 -14.32
N CYS A 67 -8.20 16.97 -14.65
CA CYS A 67 -8.02 15.61 -15.17
C CYS A 67 -7.51 15.67 -16.63
N CYS A 68 -6.34 15.09 -16.89
CA CYS A 68 -5.81 14.99 -18.24
C CYS A 68 -6.51 13.89 -19.04
N ALA A 69 -6.59 14.06 -20.36
CA ALA A 69 -7.27 13.12 -21.27
C ALA A 69 -6.47 11.82 -21.49
N ASP A 70 -5.19 11.84 -21.11
CA ASP A 70 -4.33 10.67 -21.01
C ASP A 70 -4.92 9.54 -20.13
N GLY A 71 -5.84 9.87 -19.21
CA GLY A 71 -6.53 8.93 -18.33
C GLY A 71 -5.75 8.53 -17.09
N SER A 72 -4.45 8.78 -17.00
CA SER A 72 -3.62 8.37 -15.87
C SER A 72 -3.05 9.54 -15.08
N HIS A 73 -3.06 10.75 -15.64
CA HIS A 73 -2.44 11.91 -15.02
C HIS A 73 -3.41 13.07 -14.80
N CYS A 74 -2.99 13.99 -13.95
CA CYS A 74 -3.69 15.23 -13.66
C CYS A 74 -2.74 16.36 -13.31
N CYS A 75 -3.28 17.57 -13.44
CA CYS A 75 -2.58 18.81 -13.19
C CYS A 75 -3.22 19.58 -12.04
N PRO A 76 -2.46 20.44 -11.34
CA PRO A 76 -3.04 21.34 -10.36
C PRO A 76 -4.05 22.30 -10.99
N GLN A 77 -4.87 22.91 -10.15
CA GLN A 77 -5.81 23.95 -10.60
C GLN A 77 -5.09 25.04 -11.39
N ASN A 78 -5.70 25.49 -12.49
CA ASN A 78 -5.18 26.51 -13.40
C ASN A 78 -3.97 26.11 -14.26
N TYR A 79 -3.58 24.83 -14.25
CA TYR A 79 -2.63 24.29 -15.23
C TYR A 79 -3.36 23.58 -16.36
N LYS A 80 -2.73 23.53 -17.53
CA LYS A 80 -3.18 22.76 -18.68
C LYS A 80 -2.30 21.55 -18.89
N CYS A 81 -2.90 20.41 -19.21
CA CYS A 81 -2.16 19.20 -19.55
C CYS A 81 -1.49 19.38 -20.92
N ASN A 82 -0.17 19.19 -20.96
CA ASN A 82 0.60 19.05 -22.17
C ASN A 82 1.00 17.57 -22.33
N GLU A 83 0.23 16.83 -23.11
CA GLU A 83 0.45 15.39 -23.32
C GLU A 83 1.71 15.09 -24.15
N GLN A 84 2.20 16.05 -24.93
CA GLN A 84 3.41 15.89 -25.74
C GLN A 84 4.67 15.97 -24.87
N ALA A 85 4.69 16.90 -23.91
CA ALA A 85 5.80 17.09 -22.98
C ALA A 85 5.61 16.35 -21.65
N THR A 86 4.49 15.63 -21.49
CA THR A 86 4.13 14.89 -20.26
C THR A 86 4.15 15.79 -19.01
N SER A 87 3.57 16.97 -19.13
CA SER A 87 3.71 18.05 -18.16
C SER A 87 2.43 18.86 -18.00
N CYS A 88 2.41 19.71 -16.99
CA CYS A 88 1.39 20.69 -16.72
C CYS A 88 1.96 22.07 -16.99
N VAL A 89 1.30 22.85 -17.86
CA VAL A 89 1.77 24.17 -18.27
C VAL A 89 0.81 25.28 -17.82
N LYS A 90 1.38 26.38 -17.34
CA LYS A 90 0.67 27.62 -16.98
C LYS A 90 1.52 28.83 -17.35
N GLY A 91 1.21 29.47 -18.47
CA GLY A 91 2.04 30.56 -18.99
C GLY A 91 3.43 30.03 -19.38
N GLU A 92 4.47 30.57 -18.76
CA GLU A 92 5.87 30.13 -18.95
C GLU A 92 6.30 29.06 -17.95
N VAL A 93 5.43 28.69 -17.00
CA VAL A 93 5.73 27.67 -15.99
C VAL A 93 5.31 26.30 -16.50
N GLU A 94 6.25 25.37 -16.54
CA GLU A 94 6.04 23.96 -16.84
C GLU A 94 6.49 23.10 -15.65
N ILE A 95 5.59 22.26 -15.16
CA ILE A 95 5.85 21.33 -14.06
C ILE A 95 5.49 19.91 -14.49
N PRO A 96 6.08 18.86 -13.91
CA PRO A 96 5.62 17.50 -14.16
C PRO A 96 4.16 17.34 -13.70
N TRP A 97 3.41 16.53 -14.44
CA TRP A 97 2.06 16.13 -14.05
C TRP A 97 2.06 15.11 -12.91
N TYR A 98 0.92 14.97 -12.25
CA TYR A 98 0.73 14.05 -11.13
C TYR A 98 0.02 12.80 -11.62
N THR A 99 0.48 11.64 -11.15
CA THR A 99 -0.18 10.36 -11.46
C THR A 99 -1.39 10.16 -10.55
N LYS A 100 -2.47 9.65 -11.13
CA LYS A 100 -3.69 9.28 -10.41
C LYS A 100 -3.41 8.04 -9.54
N LEU A 101 -4.02 8.02 -8.37
CA LEU A 101 -4.11 6.90 -7.46
C LEU A 101 -5.40 6.11 -7.74
N PRO A 102 -5.48 4.82 -7.41
CA PRO A 102 -6.74 4.09 -7.49
C PRO A 102 -7.81 4.73 -6.59
N ALA A 103 -9.06 4.71 -7.04
CA ALA A 103 -10.18 5.10 -6.19
C ALA A 103 -10.50 4.00 -5.18
N LEU A 104 -10.95 4.41 -4.01
CA LEU A 104 -11.50 3.51 -2.99
C LEU A 104 -12.88 3.10 -3.46
N THR A 105 -13.00 1.88 -4.01
CA THR A 105 -14.31 1.34 -4.38
C THR A 105 -14.84 0.39 -3.32
N SER A 106 -16.16 0.35 -3.16
CA SER A 106 -16.84 -0.55 -2.23
C SER A 106 -16.47 -2.02 -2.50
N ASP A 107 -16.16 -2.33 -3.76
CA ASP A 107 -15.72 -3.66 -4.23
C ASP A 107 -14.19 -3.85 -4.20
N GLN A 108 -13.39 -2.78 -3.99
CA GLN A 108 -11.92 -2.83 -3.88
C GLN A 108 -11.39 -2.79 -2.44
N SER A 109 -12.25 -2.96 -1.43
CA SER A 109 -11.75 -3.44 -0.14
C SER A 109 -11.19 -4.88 -0.21
N ASP A 110 -11.34 -5.56 -1.36
CA ASP A 110 -11.07 -7.00 -1.53
C ASP A 110 -10.22 -7.38 -2.77
N LEU A 111 -9.89 -6.47 -3.69
CA LEU A 111 -9.19 -6.84 -4.95
C LEU A 111 -7.66 -6.96 -4.84
N SER A 112 -7.16 -6.94 -3.62
CA SER A 112 -5.74 -7.07 -3.31
C SER A 112 -5.54 -7.70 -1.94
N ALA A 113 -6.57 -8.42 -1.47
CA ALA A 113 -6.43 -9.44 -0.45
C ALA A 113 -5.69 -10.63 -1.07
N VAL A 114 -4.38 -10.75 -0.84
CA VAL A 114 -3.68 -11.99 -1.18
C VAL A 114 -4.23 -13.08 -0.26
N GLN A 115 -4.98 -14.02 -0.83
CA GLN A 115 -5.57 -15.13 -0.10
C GLN A 115 -4.49 -16.19 0.18
N CYS A 116 -4.14 -16.38 1.44
CA CYS A 116 -3.22 -17.42 1.89
C CYS A 116 -3.98 -18.74 2.14
N ASP A 117 -3.28 -19.88 2.10
CA ASP A 117 -3.90 -21.15 2.49
C ASP A 117 -4.38 -21.10 3.96
N GLY A 118 -5.51 -21.72 4.28
CA GLY A 118 -6.06 -21.66 5.66
C GLY A 118 -6.88 -20.41 5.99
N GLY A 119 -7.29 -19.63 4.99
CA GLY A 119 -8.31 -18.57 5.14
C GLY A 119 -7.79 -17.23 5.67
N THR A 120 -6.47 -17.03 5.70
CA THR A 120 -5.86 -15.74 6.03
C THR A 120 -5.81 -14.85 4.79
N GLN A 121 -6.15 -13.58 4.93
CA GLN A 121 -6.15 -12.60 3.83
C GLN A 121 -5.21 -11.44 4.17
N CYS A 122 -4.38 -11.05 3.21
CA CYS A 122 -3.35 -10.02 3.40
C CYS A 122 -3.62 -8.78 2.54
N PRO A 123 -3.61 -7.55 3.10
CA PRO A 123 -3.98 -6.31 2.41
C PRO A 123 -2.94 -5.87 1.35
N GLU A 124 -3.23 -4.79 0.62
CA GLU A 124 -2.34 -4.24 -0.43
C GLU A 124 -0.88 -4.12 0.02
N HIS A 125 0.03 -4.50 -0.89
CA HIS A 125 1.48 -4.47 -0.71
C HIS A 125 2.03 -5.41 0.38
N THR A 126 1.25 -6.43 0.77
CA THR A 126 1.71 -7.51 1.65
C THR A 126 1.57 -8.88 0.98
N THR A 127 2.50 -9.78 1.30
CA THR A 127 2.59 -11.16 0.79
C THR A 127 2.38 -12.17 1.91
N CYS A 128 1.96 -13.39 1.54
CA CYS A 128 1.69 -14.48 2.47
C CYS A 128 2.98 -15.19 2.91
N CYS A 129 3.22 -15.25 4.22
CA CYS A 129 4.36 -15.94 4.83
C CYS A 129 3.89 -17.02 5.82
N LYS A 130 4.66 -18.11 5.96
CA LYS A 130 4.43 -19.12 6.98
C LYS A 130 5.28 -18.82 8.23
N LEU A 131 4.61 -18.61 9.36
CA LEU A 131 5.24 -18.34 10.65
C LEU A 131 5.91 -19.60 11.22
N ALA A 132 6.80 -19.43 12.21
CA ALA A 132 7.44 -20.54 12.92
C ALA A 132 6.44 -21.47 13.65
N THR A 133 5.22 -20.98 13.90
CA THR A 133 4.10 -21.74 14.45
C THR A 133 3.40 -22.63 13.41
N GLY A 134 3.70 -22.45 12.12
CA GLY A 134 3.07 -23.16 11.00
C GLY A 134 1.82 -22.46 10.44
N GLU A 135 1.42 -21.32 11.01
CA GLU A 135 0.28 -20.51 10.58
C GLU A 135 0.68 -19.50 9.50
N TRP A 136 -0.31 -18.99 8.76
CA TRP A 136 -0.12 -17.96 7.74
C TRP A 136 -0.20 -16.56 8.33
N GLY A 137 0.66 -15.67 7.86
CA GLY A 137 0.69 -14.26 8.24
C GLY A 137 1.09 -13.36 7.07
N CYS A 138 0.90 -12.06 7.24
CA CYS A 138 1.15 -11.06 6.19
C CYS A 138 2.51 -10.39 6.41
N CYS A 139 3.37 -10.45 5.40
CA CYS A 139 4.67 -9.77 5.37
C CYS A 139 4.62 -8.63 4.35
N PRO A 140 5.13 -7.42 4.64
CA PRO A 140 5.32 -6.41 3.61
C PRO A 140 6.33 -6.92 2.57
N ASP A 141 6.01 -6.79 1.28
CA ASP A 141 6.91 -7.19 0.20
C ASP A 141 8.06 -6.17 0.13
N LEU A 142 9.11 -6.43 0.91
CA LEU A 142 10.31 -5.61 0.99
C LEU A 142 11.18 -5.84 -0.25
N GLU A 143 10.73 -5.34 -1.41
CA GLU A 143 11.65 -5.08 -2.54
C GLU A 143 12.57 -3.86 -2.28
N PHE A 144 12.48 -3.23 -1.10
CA PHE A 144 13.41 -2.22 -0.60
C PHE A 144 14.13 -2.60 0.70
N ALA A 145 14.39 -3.88 0.93
CA ALA A 145 15.43 -4.31 1.88
C ALA A 145 16.75 -4.60 1.16
N ILE A 146 17.27 -3.63 0.39
CA ILE A 146 18.69 -3.58 0.09
C ILE A 146 19.24 -2.27 0.65
N LEU A 147 20.27 -2.42 1.49
CA LEU A 147 21.16 -1.42 2.08
C LEU A 147 20.66 -0.78 3.38
N TYR A 148 21.03 -1.37 4.53
CA TYR A 148 22.12 -0.85 5.37
C TYR A 148 22.81 -2.00 6.11
#